data_AF-A0A4R3DWW3-F1
#
_entry.id   AF-A0A4R3DWW3-F1
#
_cell.length_a   1.000
_cell.length_b   1.000
_cell.length_c   1.000
_cell.angle_alpha   90.00
_cell.angle_beta   90.00
_cell.angle_gamma   90.00
#
_symmetry.space_group_name_H-M   'P 1'
#
loop_
_entity.id
_entity.type
_entity.pdbx_description
1 polymer ?
#
loop_
_entity_poly.entity_id
_entity_poly.type
_entity_poly.pdbx_seq_one_letter_code
_entity_poly.pdbx_strand_id
1 'polypeptide(L)' 'MHFCLGFQLARAEAAVALERAIARYPDLHLAKPIGQIRWRKRLGIRALAELPVRLARAN' A
#
# COMPACT_ATOMS: atom_id res chain seq x y z
N MET A 1 14.89 1.88 -25.96
CA MET A 1 13.55 1.96 -25.35
C MET A 1 13.50 0.97 -24.21
N HIS A 2 13.21 1.40 -22.97
CA HIS A 2 13.09 0.49 -21.82
C HIS A 2 11.64 0.48 -21.37
N PHE A 3 11.02 -0.69 -21.42
CA PHE A 3 9.67 -0.92 -20.90
C PHE A 3 9.75 -1.87 -19.71
N CYS A 4 8.93 -1.62 -18.70
CA CYS A 4 8.84 -2.52 -17.55
C CYS A 4 8.13 -3.81 -17.99
N LEU A 5 8.90 -4.88 -18.19
CA LEU A 5 8.38 -6.21 -18.52
C LEU A 5 7.28 -6.66 -17.53
N GLY A 6 7.41 -6.26 -16.26
CA GLY A 6 6.47 -6.59 -15.19
C GLY A 6 5.24 -5.68 -15.07
N PHE A 7 5.04 -4.69 -15.94
CA PHE A 7 3.97 -3.69 -15.78
C PHE A 7 2.56 -4.31 -15.65
N GLN A 8 2.25 -5.30 -16.48
CA GLN A 8 0.93 -5.96 -16.44
C GLN A 8 0.76 -6.79 -15.16
N LEU A 9 1.81 -7.49 -14.74
CA LEU A 9 1.80 -8.26 -13.49
C LEU A 9 1.62 -7.34 -12.27
N ALA A 10 2.41 -6.26 -12.18
CA ALA A 10 2.33 -5.30 -11.07
C ALA A 10 0.93 -4.66 -10.98
N ARG A 11 0.27 -4.43 -12.11
CA ARG A 11 -1.12 -3.94 -12.13
C ARG A 11 -2.10 -4.97 -11.58
N ALA A 12 -1.97 -6.23 -11.97
CA ALA A 12 -2.82 -7.32 -11.47
C ALA A 12 -2.63 -7.52 -9.96
N GLU A 13 -1.37 -7.53 -9.49
CA GLU A 13 -1.04 -7.64 -8.07
C GLU A 13 -1.64 -6.48 -7.27
N ALA A 14 -1.46 -5.23 -7.72
CA ALA A 14 -1.99 -4.07 -7.03
C ALA A 14 -3.52 -4.08 -6.98
N ALA A 15 -4.19 -4.44 -8.08
CA ALA A 15 -5.65 -4.53 -8.14
C ALA A 15 -6.18 -5.53 -7.11
N VAL A 16 -5.68 -6.78 -7.15
CA VAL A 16 -6.13 -7.83 -6.25
C VAL A 16 -5.78 -7.52 -4.80
N ALA A 17 -4.55 -7.07 -4.52
CA ALA A 17 -4.12 -6.80 -3.15
C ALA A 17 -4.95 -5.68 -2.50
N LEU A 18 -5.16 -4.56 -3.21
CA LEU A 18 -5.92 -3.42 -2.68
C LEU A 18 -7.40 -3.75 -2.53
N GLU A 19 -8.01 -4.41 -3.54
CA GLU A 19 -9.41 -4.82 -3.47
C GLU A 19 -9.66 -5.77 -2.30
N ARG A 20 -8.83 -6.82 -2.16
CA ARG A 20 -8.98 -7.80 -1.08
C ARG A 20 -8.72 -7.18 0.29
N ALA A 21 -7.75 -6.28 0.41
CA ALA A 21 -7.46 -5.61 1.68
C ALA A 21 -8.66 -4.77 2.15
N ILE A 22 -9.20 -3.93 1.26
CA ILE A 22 -10.32 -3.03 1.59
C ILE A 22 -11.60 -3.83 1.81
N ALA A 23 -11.93 -4.80 0.95
CA ALA A 23 -13.11 -5.64 1.11
C ALA A 23 -13.08 -6.47 2.40
N ARG A 24 -11.89 -6.93 2.81
CA ARG A 24 -11.74 -7.75 4.02
C ARG A 24 -11.72 -6.93 5.32
N TYR A 25 -11.25 -5.69 5.26
CA TYR A 25 -11.11 -4.77 6.39
C TYR A 25 -11.68 -3.40 6.02
N PRO A 26 -13.01 -3.27 5.94
CA PRO A 26 -13.64 -2.02 5.51
C PRO A 26 -13.35 -0.83 6.43
N ASP A 27 -13.05 -1.09 7.71
CA ASP A 27 -12.72 -0.06 8.71
C ASP A 27 -11.20 0.11 8.95
N LEU A 28 -10.39 -0.20 7.93
CA LEU A 28 -8.93 -0.01 7.94
C LEU A 28 -8.58 1.46 8.17
N HIS A 29 -7.73 1.74 9.16
CA HIS A 29 -7.27 3.11 9.45
C HIS A 29 -5.80 3.15 9.86
N LEU A 30 -5.18 4.33 9.74
CA LEU A 30 -3.81 4.53 10.22
C LEU A 30 -3.73 4.36 11.74
N ALA A 31 -2.75 3.59 12.21
CA ALA A 31 -2.49 3.41 13.64
C ALA A 31 -1.76 4.60 14.27
N LYS A 32 -1.24 5.53 13.46
CA LYS A 32 -0.52 6.75 13.88
C LYS A 32 -1.01 7.96 13.08
N PRO A 33 -0.85 9.20 13.59
CA PRO A 33 -1.15 10.41 12.83
C PRO A 33 -0.36 10.50 11.53
N ILE A 34 -0.96 11.06 10.47
CA ILE A 34 -0.34 11.16 9.13
C ILE A 34 1.02 11.88 9.14
N GLY A 35 1.19 12.89 10.00
CA GLY A 35 2.44 13.63 10.13
C GLY A 35 3.62 12.81 10.67
N GLN A 36 3.36 11.61 11.21
CA GLN A 36 4.40 10.69 11.68
C GLN A 36 4.80 9.64 10.62
N ILE A 37 4.09 9.57 9.49
CA ILE A 37 4.39 8.65 8.40
C ILE A 37 5.61 9.16 7.63
N ARG A 38 6.66 8.33 7.54
CA ARG A 38 7.94 8.72 6.94
C ARG A 38 8.16 8.03 5.60
N TRP A 39 8.68 8.78 4.65
CA TRP A 39 9.21 8.23 3.38
C TRP A 39 10.57 7.56 3.62
N ARG A 40 10.87 6.52 2.83
CA ARG A 40 12.23 5.95 2.77
C ARG A 40 13.19 6.99 2.23
N LYS A 41 14.36 7.12 2.86
CA LYS A 41 15.47 7.95 2.38
C LYS A 41 16.34 7.14 1.41
N ARG A 42 15.79 6.74 0.26
CA ARG A 42 16.50 5.97 -0.78
C ARG A 42 16.16 6.50 -2.17
N LEU A 43 17.17 6.58 -3.04
CA LEU A 43 16.99 6.95 -4.45
C LEU A 43 16.33 5.81 -5.25
N GLY A 44 15.54 6.16 -6.26
CA GLY A 44 14.87 5.22 -7.15
C GLY A 44 13.37 5.11 -6.90
N ILE A 45 12.94 4.37 -5.88
CA ILE A 45 11.53 4.09 -5.62
C ILE A 45 11.01 4.98 -4.48
N ARG A 46 9.95 5.73 -4.75
CA ARG A 46 9.19 6.46 -3.72
C ARG A 46 8.32 5.48 -2.94
N ALA A 47 8.72 5.17 -1.70
CA ALA A 47 8.01 4.25 -0.82
C ALA A 47 8.02 4.74 0.63
N LEU A 48 7.00 4.35 1.39
CA LEU A 48 6.95 4.59 2.84
C LEU A 48 7.95 3.67 3.56
N ALA A 49 8.53 4.18 4.65
CA ALA A 49 9.35 3.37 5.54
C ALA A 49 8.48 2.31 6.23
N GLU A 50 7.31 2.73 6.70
CA GLU A 50 6.26 1.90 7.27
C GLU A 50 4.88 2.51 6.96
N LEU A 51 3.86 1.66 6.90
CA LEU A 51 2.45 2.06 6.89
C LEU A 51 1.72 1.36 8.04
N PRO A 52 1.81 1.90 9.27
CA PRO A 52 1.18 1.30 10.44
C PRO A 52 -0.34 1.51 10.36
N VAL A 53 -1.08 0.41 10.31
CA VAL A 53 -2.54 0.37 10.19
C VAL A 53 -3.15 -0.46 11.31
N ARG A 54 -4.39 -0.13 11.70
CA ARG A 54 -5.23 -1.03 12.48
C ARG A 54 -6.21 -1.71 11.54
N LEU A 55 -6.25 -3.04 11.60
CA LEU A 55 -7.20 -3.84 10.85
C LEU A 55 -8.50 -3.94 11.66
N ALA A 56 -9.62 -3.56 11.06
CA ALA A 56 -10.94 -3.74 11.64
C ALA A 56 -11.88 -4.34 10.59
N ARG A 57 -12.75 -5.25 11.02
CA ARG A 57 -13.77 -5.88 10.17
C ARG A 57 -15.10 -5.19 10.46
N ALA A 58 -15.96 -5.05 9.45
CA ALA A 58 -17.36 -4.73 9.69
C ALA A 58 -17.99 -5.88 10.49
N ASN A 59 -18.77 -5.52 11.50
CA ASN A 59 -19.52 -6.44 12.36
C ASN A 59 -20.85 -6.83 11.72
#